data_AF-A0A2V1H1D0-F1
#
_entry.id   AF-A0A2V1H1D0-F1
#
_cell.length_a   1.000
_cell.length_b   1.000
_cell.length_c   1.000
_cell.angle_alpha   90.00
_cell.angle_beta   90.00
_cell.angle_gamma   90.00
#
_symmetry.space_group_name_H-M   'P 1'
#
loop_
_entity.id
_entity.type
_entity.pdbx_description
1 polymer ?
#
loop_
_entity_poly.entity_id
_entity_poly.type
_entity_poly.pdbx_seq_one_letter_code
_entity_poly.pdbx_strand_id
1 'polypeptide(L)'
;MAYVDLNPLRAGIAQTPEDSNYTSVQARVETELPASNHRRKKSRKRNHQRRYDYNFARLKPFVDSERKPSINIKDTVHPLPLKDYLELVDASARMARTDKKHMDSSLPPIFERLEIKTDARWWASAMSGRSTVMASARQFAHAMGDALNLKQFKERVKQQTEAWQQQAQTSGKQPPS
;
A
#
# COMPACT_ATOMS: atom_id res chain seq x y z
N MET A 1 -1.76 -7.32 6.22
CA MET A 1 -2.25 -6.06 6.85
C MET A 1 -3.77 -6.08 6.93
N ALA A 2 -4.48 -6.05 5.80
CA ALA A 2 -5.95 -5.98 5.74
C ALA A 2 -6.72 -6.95 6.66
N TYR A 3 -6.27 -8.20 6.82
CA TYR A 3 -6.94 -9.14 7.73
C TYR A 3 -7.07 -8.61 9.17
N VAL A 4 -5.98 -8.07 9.73
CA VAL A 4 -5.92 -7.56 11.10
C VAL A 4 -6.74 -6.28 11.21
N ASP A 5 -6.71 -5.43 10.17
CA ASP A 5 -7.50 -4.20 10.10
C ASP A 5 -9.01 -4.49 10.12
N LEU A 6 -9.44 -5.64 9.59
CA LEU A 6 -10.84 -6.06 9.58
C LEU A 6 -11.27 -6.85 10.84
N ASN A 7 -10.36 -7.13 11.78
CA ASN A 7 -10.72 -7.88 12.98
C ASN A 7 -11.75 -7.15 13.86
N PRO A 8 -11.65 -5.84 14.13
CA PRO A 8 -12.66 -5.13 14.91
C PRO A 8 -14.03 -5.13 14.22
N LEU A 9 -14.06 -5.04 12.88
CA LEU A 9 -15.28 -5.15 12.09
C LEU A 9 -15.91 -6.55 12.21
N ARG A 10 -15.10 -7.60 12.05
CA ARG A 10 -15.55 -9.00 12.15
C ARG A 10 -16.02 -9.38 13.56
N ALA A 11 -15.39 -8.79 14.58
CA ALA A 11 -15.81 -8.93 15.97
C ALA A 11 -17.05 -8.08 16.30
N GLY A 12 -17.51 -7.23 15.39
CA GLY A 12 -18.66 -6.35 15.60
C GLY A 12 -18.39 -5.16 16.52
N ILE A 13 -17.12 -4.83 16.75
CA ILE A 13 -16.66 -3.69 17.56
C ILE A 13 -16.70 -2.40 16.73
N ALA A 14 -16.51 -2.50 15.41
CA ALA A 14 -16.58 -1.39 14.46
C ALA A 14 -17.53 -1.72 13.30
N GLN A 15 -18.14 -0.70 12.69
CA GLN A 15 -19.00 -0.85 11.52
C GLN A 15 -18.23 -0.64 10.21
N THR A 16 -17.15 0.15 10.24
CA THR A 16 -16.29 0.44 9.11
C THR A 16 -14.81 0.21 9.46
N PRO A 17 -13.94 -0.05 8.46
CA PRO A 17 -12.51 -0.18 8.69
C PRO A 17 -11.88 1.06 9.35
N GLU A 18 -12.28 2.27 8.95
CA GLU A 18 -11.75 3.52 9.50
C GLU A 18 -12.18 3.81 10.95
N ASP A 19 -13.30 3.24 11.40
CA ASP A 19 -13.74 3.30 12.80
C ASP A 19 -13.02 2.28 13.71
N SER A 20 -12.23 1.38 13.12
CA SER A 20 -11.58 0.28 13.83
C SER A 20 -10.37 0.77 14.64
N ASN A 21 -10.55 0.87 15.96
CA ASN A 21 -9.51 1.30 16.89
C ASN A 21 -8.30 0.34 16.90
N TYR A 22 -7.11 0.89 17.09
CA TYR A 22 -5.85 0.16 17.27
C TYR A 22 -5.45 -0.69 16.05
N THR A 23 -5.79 -0.25 14.84
CA THR A 23 -5.48 -0.92 13.58
C THR A 23 -4.48 -0.15 12.74
N SER A 24 -3.87 -0.82 11.75
CA SER A 24 -2.95 -0.17 10.82
C SER A 24 -3.68 0.74 9.83
N VAL A 25 -4.94 0.44 9.49
CA VAL A 25 -5.79 1.33 8.69
C VAL A 25 -6.05 2.66 9.42
N GLN A 26 -6.37 2.61 10.73
CA GLN A 26 -6.51 3.83 11.55
C GLN A 26 -5.23 4.66 11.51
N ALA A 27 -4.09 4.03 11.83
CA ALA A 27 -2.80 4.72 11.86
C ALA A 27 -2.48 5.37 10.51
N ARG A 28 -2.70 4.65 9.39
CA ARG A 28 -2.45 5.16 8.04
C ARG A 28 -3.37 6.32 7.66
N VAL A 29 -4.66 6.26 8.00
CA VAL A 29 -5.61 7.36 7.79
C VAL A 29 -5.15 8.61 8.54
N GLU A 30 -4.71 8.47 9.79
CA GLU A 30 -4.22 9.59 10.61
C GLU A 30 -2.86 10.13 10.13
N THR A 31 -1.97 9.25 9.66
CA THR A 31 -0.59 9.62 9.33
C THR A 31 -0.37 9.98 7.87
N GLU A 32 -1.15 9.50 6.92
CA GLU A 32 -0.88 9.70 5.48
C GLU A 32 -1.85 10.71 4.86
N LEU A 33 -3.09 10.81 5.35
CA LEU A 33 -4.05 11.76 4.79
C LEU A 33 -3.83 13.19 5.35
N PRO A 34 -3.90 14.22 4.49
CA PRO A 34 -3.81 15.62 4.92
C PRO A 34 -5.10 16.01 5.63
N ALA A 35 -5.06 15.98 6.97
CA ALA A 35 -6.06 16.60 7.85
C ALA A 35 -7.53 16.26 7.55
N SER A 36 -7.89 14.99 7.43
CA SER A 36 -9.30 14.60 7.59
C SER A 36 -9.68 14.78 9.07
N ASN A 37 -10.87 15.32 9.29
CA ASN A 37 -11.40 15.66 10.62
C ASN A 37 -11.79 14.43 11.46
N HIS A 38 -11.38 13.23 11.09
CA HIS A 38 -11.65 12.02 11.86
C HIS A 38 -10.67 11.96 13.06
N ARG A 39 -11.24 12.25 14.24
CA ARG A 39 -10.60 12.13 15.57
C ARG A 39 -9.43 13.05 15.89
N ARG A 40 -9.52 14.33 15.53
CA ARG A 40 -8.73 15.36 16.22
C ARG A 40 -9.27 15.67 17.63
N LYS A 41 -9.17 14.73 18.58
CA LYS A 41 -9.03 15.13 19.99
C LYS A 41 -7.57 15.55 20.19
N LYS A 42 -7.25 16.79 19.80
CA LYS A 42 -5.97 17.44 20.13
C LYS A 42 -5.86 17.52 21.65
N SER A 43 -5.26 16.54 22.31
CA SER A 43 -4.63 16.77 23.60
C SER A 43 -3.43 17.68 23.33
N ARG A 44 -3.59 18.97 23.64
CA ARG A 44 -2.50 19.96 23.59
C ARG A 44 -1.47 19.56 24.65
N LYS A 45 -0.51 18.70 24.31
CA LYS A 45 0.69 18.54 25.13
C LYS A 45 1.86 19.27 24.46
N ARG A 46 2.32 20.31 25.18
CA ARG A 46 3.64 20.92 25.02
C ARG A 46 4.71 19.84 25.28
N ASN A 47 5.86 20.06 24.68
CA ASN A 47 7.12 19.30 24.80
C ASN A 47 7.34 18.24 23.74
N HIS A 48 8.63 18.09 23.38
CA HIS A 48 9.22 17.18 22.40
C HIS A 48 9.05 15.69 22.74
N GLN A 49 7.85 15.30 23.15
CA GLN A 49 7.49 13.92 23.45
C GLN A 49 6.57 13.42 22.33
N ARG A 50 7.05 12.35 21.69
CA ARG A 50 6.47 11.52 20.63
C ARG A 50 5.02 11.89 20.26
N ARG A 51 4.83 12.25 18.99
CA ARG A 51 3.56 12.68 18.36
C ARG A 51 2.41 11.65 18.44
N TYR A 52 2.63 10.49 19.07
CA TYR A 52 1.69 9.38 19.24
C TYR A 52 1.92 8.75 20.62
N ASP A 53 0.86 8.61 21.43
CA ASP A 53 0.89 7.98 22.78
C ASP A 53 0.76 6.45 22.71
N TYR A 54 0.92 5.88 21.50
CA TYR A 54 0.86 4.44 21.26
C TYR A 54 2.26 3.91 20.93
N ASN A 55 2.68 2.85 21.61
CA ASN A 55 3.95 2.13 21.39
C ASN A 55 3.94 1.28 20.10
N PHE A 56 3.21 1.69 19.05
CA PHE A 56 3.24 0.95 17.79
C PHE A 56 4.58 1.16 17.09
N ALA A 57 5.15 0.06 16.60
CA ALA A 57 6.19 0.12 15.59
C ALA A 57 5.75 1.06 14.46
N ARG A 58 6.61 1.99 14.06
CA ARG A 58 6.30 2.94 12.96
C ARG A 58 5.99 2.12 11.71
N LEU A 59 4.83 2.37 11.10
CA LEU A 59 4.45 1.71 9.86
C LEU A 59 5.39 2.15 8.73
N LYS A 60 5.73 1.20 7.86
CA LYS A 60 6.46 1.51 6.64
C LYS A 60 5.63 2.46 5.77
N PRO A 61 6.26 3.53 5.24
CA PRO A 61 5.59 4.46 4.33
C PRO A 61 5.18 3.74 3.04
N PHE A 62 4.13 4.23 2.40
CA PHE A 62 3.77 3.83 1.05
C PHE A 62 4.61 4.55 0.00
N VAL A 63 4.65 4.02 -1.22
CA VAL A 63 5.42 4.60 -2.34
C VAL A 63 4.92 5.98 -2.79
N ASP A 64 3.64 6.25 -2.56
CA ASP A 64 2.98 7.52 -2.84
C ASP A 64 2.88 8.42 -1.59
N SER A 65 3.56 8.07 -0.49
CA SER A 65 3.55 8.89 0.72
C SER A 65 4.21 10.25 0.46
N GLU A 66 3.41 11.31 0.50
CA GLU A 66 3.88 12.70 0.39
C GLU A 66 4.70 13.12 1.62
N ARG A 67 4.45 12.48 2.77
CA ARG A 67 5.18 12.74 4.00
C ARG A 67 6.53 12.08 3.90
N LYS A 68 7.53 12.79 3.35
CA LYS A 68 8.95 12.40 3.41
C LYS A 68 9.28 12.03 4.85
N PRO A 69 9.39 10.75 5.18
CA PRO A 69 9.70 10.39 6.52
C PRO A 69 11.22 10.59 6.65
N SER A 70 11.67 11.14 7.77
CA SER A 70 13.09 11.12 8.14
C SER A 70 13.47 9.65 8.38
N ILE A 71 13.56 8.88 7.32
CA ILE A 71 13.77 7.44 7.33
C ILE A 71 15.16 7.20 6.79
N ASN A 72 15.91 6.42 7.57
CA ASN A 72 17.17 5.85 7.12
C ASN A 72 16.87 4.98 5.90
N ILE A 73 17.63 5.18 4.82
CA ILE A 73 17.51 4.54 3.50
C ILE A 73 17.42 2.99 3.52
N LYS A 74 17.65 2.36 4.69
CA LYS A 74 17.48 0.92 4.91
C LYS A 74 16.03 0.46 5.09
N ASP A 75 15.08 1.35 5.40
CA ASP A 75 13.67 0.96 5.50
C ASP A 75 13.03 0.96 4.11
N THR A 76 12.89 -0.23 3.54
CA THR A 76 12.20 -0.45 2.27
C THR A 76 10.77 0.11 2.30
N VAL A 77 10.46 0.97 1.32
CA VAL A 77 9.12 1.54 1.10
C VAL A 77 8.14 0.42 0.74
N HIS A 78 6.89 0.53 1.21
CA HIS A 78 5.86 -0.42 0.82
C HIS A 78 5.40 -0.12 -0.62
N PRO A 79 5.43 -1.10 -1.54
CA PRO A 79 5.26 -0.84 -2.97
C PRO A 79 3.81 -0.59 -3.40
N LEU A 80 2.86 -0.89 -2.52
CA LEU A 80 1.44 -0.62 -2.73
C LEU A 80 1.17 0.88 -2.45
N PRO A 81 0.38 1.57 -3.28
CA PRO A 81 -0.13 2.91 -2.96
C PRO A 81 -1.08 2.90 -1.75
N LEU A 82 -1.18 4.03 -1.05
CA LEU A 82 -2.15 4.19 0.05
C LEU A 82 -3.58 3.95 -0.44
N LYS A 83 -3.96 4.51 -1.59
CA LYS A 83 -5.33 4.42 -2.09
C LYS A 83 -5.70 2.97 -2.43
N ASP A 84 -4.84 2.26 -3.13
CA ASP A 84 -5.03 0.84 -3.47
C ASP A 84 -5.16 -0.02 -2.21
N TYR A 85 -4.39 0.28 -1.16
CA TYR A 85 -4.55 -0.38 0.13
C TYR A 85 -5.93 -0.13 0.76
N LEU A 86 -6.41 1.13 0.75
CA LEU A 86 -7.73 1.48 1.31
C LEU A 86 -8.85 0.80 0.54
N GLU A 87 -8.79 0.78 -0.78
CA GLU A 87 -9.75 0.08 -1.64
C GLU A 87 -9.75 -1.42 -1.38
N LEU A 88 -8.57 -2.04 -1.27
CA LEU A 88 -8.44 -3.46 -0.93
C LEU A 88 -9.11 -3.78 0.41
N VAL A 89 -8.90 -2.92 1.42
CA VAL A 89 -9.52 -3.08 2.75
C VAL A 89 -11.03 -2.92 2.65
N ASP A 90 -11.54 -1.91 1.95
CA ASP A 90 -12.98 -1.67 1.77
C ASP A 90 -13.68 -2.82 1.04
N ALA A 91 -13.13 -3.25 -0.09
CA ALA A 91 -13.65 -4.38 -0.86
C ALA A 91 -13.69 -5.65 0.00
N SER A 92 -12.59 -5.91 0.74
CA SER A 92 -12.52 -7.06 1.65
C SER A 92 -13.49 -6.96 2.83
N ALA A 93 -13.84 -5.75 3.28
CA ALA A 93 -14.81 -5.52 4.35
C ALA A 93 -16.24 -5.84 3.91
N ARG A 94 -16.57 -5.57 2.64
CA ARG A 94 -17.89 -5.82 2.04
C ARG A 94 -18.13 -7.29 1.69
N MET A 95 -17.07 -8.07 1.53
CA MET A 95 -17.21 -9.50 1.22
C MET A 95 -17.93 -10.22 2.35
N ALA A 96 -19.20 -10.56 2.10
CA ALA A 96 -20.03 -11.29 3.03
C ALA A 96 -19.50 -12.72 3.21
N ARG A 97 -19.37 -13.13 4.47
CA ARG A 97 -19.08 -14.51 4.86
C ARG A 97 -20.15 -14.97 5.84
N THR A 98 -20.65 -16.17 5.67
CA THR A 98 -21.73 -16.73 6.51
C THR A 98 -21.33 -16.85 7.98
N ASP A 99 -20.03 -16.96 8.28
CA ASP A 99 -19.50 -17.15 9.63
C ASP A 99 -19.10 -15.84 10.34
N LYS A 100 -19.14 -14.68 9.67
CA LYS A 100 -18.57 -13.43 10.21
C LYS A 100 -19.40 -12.20 9.85
N LYS A 101 -19.34 -11.18 10.72
CA LYS A 101 -19.86 -9.86 10.37
C LYS A 101 -19.08 -9.27 9.18
N HIS A 102 -19.80 -8.59 8.31
CA HIS A 102 -19.29 -7.86 7.15
C HIS A 102 -19.83 -6.43 7.18
N MET A 103 -19.21 -5.55 6.39
CA MET A 103 -19.66 -4.17 6.21
C MET A 103 -20.93 -4.12 5.38
N ASP A 104 -21.79 -3.14 5.63
CA ASP A 104 -22.98 -2.90 4.82
C ASP A 104 -22.58 -2.54 3.37
N SER A 105 -23.22 -3.18 2.40
CA SER A 105 -23.02 -2.92 0.97
C SER A 105 -23.58 -1.56 0.55
N SER A 106 -24.51 -0.98 1.31
CA SER A 106 -25.11 0.34 1.03
C SER A 106 -24.16 1.52 1.29
N LEU A 107 -23.12 1.32 2.10
CA LEU A 107 -22.19 2.39 2.47
C LEU A 107 -21.41 2.91 1.25
N PRO A 108 -21.17 4.23 1.14
CA PRO A 108 -20.35 4.80 0.07
C PRO A 108 -18.93 4.18 0.04
N PRO A 109 -18.22 4.18 -1.10
CA PRO A 109 -16.83 3.75 -1.17
C PRO A 109 -15.92 4.46 -0.16
N ILE A 110 -14.87 3.80 0.32
CA ILE A 110 -13.97 4.35 1.36
C ILE A 110 -13.37 5.70 0.97
N PHE A 111 -13.14 5.96 -0.32
CA PHE A 111 -12.63 7.24 -0.79
C PHE A 111 -13.62 8.39 -0.56
N GLU A 112 -14.92 8.14 -0.74
CA GLU A 112 -15.96 9.14 -0.44
C GLU A 112 -16.10 9.35 1.06
N ARG A 113 -16.07 8.27 1.85
CA ARG A 113 -16.16 8.35 3.32
C ARG A 113 -14.99 9.09 3.95
N LEU A 114 -13.80 8.96 3.37
CA LEU A 114 -12.58 9.65 3.82
C LEU A 114 -12.33 11.00 3.12
N GLU A 115 -13.27 11.49 2.31
CA GLU A 115 -13.15 12.75 1.56
C GLU A 115 -11.90 12.80 0.65
N ILE A 116 -11.47 11.65 0.12
CA ILE A 116 -10.30 11.52 -0.75
C ILE A 116 -10.73 11.84 -2.19
N LYS A 117 -10.14 12.90 -2.76
CA LYS A 117 -10.35 13.25 -4.17
C LYS A 117 -9.79 12.15 -5.09
N THR A 118 -10.66 11.61 -5.94
CA THR A 118 -10.39 10.60 -6.97
C THR A 118 -10.71 11.16 -8.36
N ASP A 119 -10.17 12.34 -8.68
CA ASP A 119 -10.43 12.98 -9.97
C ASP A 119 -9.66 12.29 -11.11
N ALA A 120 -10.16 12.47 -12.35
CA ALA A 120 -9.53 11.91 -13.55
C ALA A 120 -8.05 12.34 -13.70
N ARG A 121 -7.70 13.53 -13.18
CA ARG A 121 -6.33 14.04 -13.16
C ARG A 121 -5.44 13.24 -12.22
N TRP A 122 -5.92 12.94 -11.01
CA TRP A 122 -5.20 12.05 -10.10
C TRP A 122 -5.00 10.68 -10.73
N TRP A 123 -6.03 10.08 -11.33
CA TRP A 123 -5.92 8.77 -11.97
C TRP A 123 -4.91 8.78 -13.13
N ALA A 124 -5.00 9.76 -14.02
CA ALA A 124 -4.05 9.93 -15.11
C ALA A 124 -2.62 10.16 -14.62
N SER A 125 -2.44 10.91 -13.53
CA SER A 125 -1.13 11.11 -12.91
C SER A 125 -0.58 9.82 -12.33
N ALA A 126 -1.39 9.07 -11.57
CA ALA A 126 -1.01 7.80 -10.94
C ALA A 126 -0.64 6.72 -11.97
N MET A 127 -1.37 6.65 -13.08
CA MET A 127 -1.15 5.72 -14.19
C MET A 127 -0.10 6.20 -15.20
N SER A 128 0.39 7.43 -15.07
CA SER A 128 1.44 7.94 -15.96
C SER A 128 2.79 7.30 -15.64
N GLY A 129 3.64 7.16 -16.67
CA GLY A 129 5.02 6.69 -16.49
C GLY A 129 5.92 7.63 -15.67
N ARG A 130 5.41 8.78 -15.20
CA ARG A 130 6.09 9.73 -14.32
C ARG A 130 5.74 9.51 -12.84
N SER A 131 4.78 8.66 -12.54
CA SER A 131 4.36 8.33 -11.18
C SER A 131 5.43 7.51 -10.45
N THR A 132 5.70 7.85 -9.18
CA THR A 132 6.54 7.01 -8.30
C THR A 132 5.93 5.63 -8.09
N VAL A 133 4.59 5.53 -8.11
CA VAL A 133 3.84 4.27 -8.06
C VAL A 133 4.18 3.35 -9.24
N MET A 134 4.23 3.90 -10.45
CA MET A 134 4.57 3.11 -11.64
C MET A 134 6.08 2.83 -11.73
N ALA A 135 6.91 3.74 -11.19
CA ALA A 135 8.34 3.51 -11.07
C ALA A 135 8.66 2.36 -10.11
N SER A 136 7.94 2.23 -8.98
CA SER A 136 8.07 1.06 -8.11
C SER A 136 7.41 -0.18 -8.69
N ALA A 137 6.29 -0.06 -9.41
CA ALA A 137 5.68 -1.20 -10.09
C ALA A 137 6.69 -1.90 -11.02
N ARG A 138 7.57 -1.15 -11.69
CA ARG A 138 8.69 -1.73 -12.48
C ARG A 138 9.72 -2.51 -11.67
N GLN A 139 9.82 -2.31 -10.36
CA GLN A 139 10.65 -3.13 -9.46
C GLN A 139 10.03 -4.51 -9.20
N PHE A 140 8.71 -4.68 -9.42
CA PHE A 140 7.98 -5.93 -9.12
C PHE A 140 7.34 -6.56 -10.37
N ALA A 141 7.10 -5.79 -11.42
CA ALA A 141 6.57 -6.23 -12.70
C ALA A 141 7.70 -6.28 -13.72
N HIS A 142 8.21 -7.48 -13.99
CA HIS A 142 9.26 -7.69 -15.00
C HIS A 142 8.74 -7.53 -16.43
N ALA A 143 7.46 -7.84 -16.67
CA ALA A 143 6.78 -7.60 -17.94
C ALA A 143 5.27 -7.53 -17.75
N MET A 144 4.59 -6.68 -18.53
CA MET A 144 3.13 -6.62 -18.65
C MET A 144 2.78 -6.38 -20.12
N GLY A 145 1.73 -7.01 -20.62
CA GLY A 145 1.31 -6.90 -22.02
C GLY A 145 0.54 -8.13 -22.50
N ASP A 146 0.30 -8.20 -23.81
CA ASP A 146 -0.38 -9.32 -24.45
C ASP A 146 0.35 -10.67 -24.20
N ALA A 147 -0.42 -11.76 -24.14
CA ALA A 147 0.07 -13.10 -23.80
C ALA A 147 1.18 -13.58 -24.76
N LEU A 148 1.11 -13.20 -26.05
CA LEU A 148 2.13 -13.51 -27.04
C LEU A 148 3.45 -12.79 -26.71
N ASN A 149 3.38 -11.50 -26.39
CA ASN A 149 4.53 -10.67 -26.03
C ASN A 149 5.19 -11.16 -24.73
N LEU A 150 4.38 -11.61 -23.76
CA LEU A 150 4.88 -12.19 -22.52
C LEU A 150 5.60 -13.54 -22.73
N LYS A 151 5.13 -14.40 -23.64
CA LYS A 151 5.83 -15.64 -24.02
C LYS A 151 7.19 -15.35 -24.65
N GLN A 152 7.23 -14.43 -25.62
CA GLN A 152 8.47 -14.03 -26.28
C GLN A 152 9.46 -13.39 -25.29
N PHE A 153 8.96 -12.57 -24.37
CA PHE A 153 9.78 -11.99 -23.30
C PHE A 153 10.39 -13.08 -22.41
N LYS A 154 9.60 -14.07 -21.99
CA LYS A 154 10.07 -15.21 -21.18
C LYS A 154 11.18 -15.99 -21.88
N GLU A 155 11.01 -16.29 -23.17
CA GLU A 155 12.02 -17.01 -23.97
C GLU A 155 13.33 -16.22 -24.06
N ARG A 156 13.25 -14.91 -24.29
CA ARG A 156 14.42 -14.03 -24.36
C ARG A 156 15.17 -13.94 -23.04
N VAL A 157 14.45 -13.79 -21.92
CA VAL A 157 15.07 -13.76 -20.59
C VAL A 157 15.75 -15.09 -20.27
N LYS A 158 15.15 -16.22 -20.66
CA LYS A 158 15.75 -17.56 -20.50
C LYS A 158 17.07 -17.67 -21.27
N GLN A 159 17.10 -17.29 -22.54
CA GLN A 159 18.30 -17.31 -23.38
C GLN A 159 19.41 -16.39 -22.81
N GLN A 160 19.06 -15.19 -22.34
CA GLN A 160 20.02 -14.29 -21.70
C GLN A 160 20.62 -14.87 -20.41
N THR A 161 19.80 -15.54 -19.61
CA THR A 161 20.24 -16.15 -18.36
C THR A 161 21.18 -17.33 -18.63
N GLU A 162 20.87 -18.16 -19.62
CA GLU A 162 21.72 -19.29 -20.04
C GLU A 162 23.07 -18.80 -20.58
N ALA A 163 23.06 -17.78 -21.45
CA ALA A 163 24.28 -17.17 -21.98
C ALA A 163 25.15 -16.55 -20.85
N TRP A 164 24.51 -15.89 -19.88
CA TRP A 164 25.20 -15.34 -18.72
C TRP A 164 25.79 -16.44 -17.83
N GLN A 165 25.07 -17.53 -17.57
CA GLN A 165 25.59 -18.65 -16.77
C GLN A 165 26.79 -19.31 -17.43
N GLN A 166 26.77 -19.48 -18.75
CA GLN A 166 27.91 -19.99 -19.51
C GLN A 166 29.11 -19.04 -19.42
N GLN A 167 28.91 -17.73 -19.57
CA GLN A 167 29.96 -16.73 -19.40
C GLN A 167 30.48 -16.64 -17.96
N ALA A 168 29.63 -16.81 -16.95
CA ALA A 168 30.03 -16.79 -15.54
C ALA A 168 30.89 -18.01 -15.17
N GLN A 169 30.56 -19.18 -15.72
CA GLN A 169 31.36 -20.41 -15.57
C GLN A 169 32.75 -20.30 -16.21
N THR A 170 32.88 -19.56 -17.32
CA THR A 170 34.18 -19.32 -17.96
C THR A 170 35.00 -18.20 -17.30
N SER A 171 34.39 -17.33 -16.48
CA SER A 171 35.02 -16.07 -16.03
C SER A 171 35.22 -15.96 -14.50
N GLY A 172 34.71 -16.90 -13.69
CA GLY A 172 34.96 -16.96 -12.25
C GLY A 172 34.48 -15.74 -11.43
N LYS A 173 33.50 -14.95 -11.91
CA LYS A 173 32.97 -13.78 -11.18
C LYS A 173 31.56 -14.01 -10.67
N GLN A 174 31.33 -13.66 -9.40
CA GLN A 174 30.01 -13.63 -8.75
C GLN A 174 29.14 -12.46 -9.25
N PRO A 175 27.79 -12.58 -9.19
CA PRO A 175 26.87 -11.61 -9.77
C PRO A 175 26.81 -10.28 -8.99
N PRO A 176 26.49 -9.14 -9.65
CA PRO A 176 26.08 -7.93 -8.95
C PRO A 176 24.65 -8.07 -8.40
N SER A 177 24.42 -7.45 -7.25
CA SER A 177 23.13 -7.38 -6.53
C SER A 177 22.07 -6.55 -7.23
#